data_AF-A0A7G9SET9-F1
#
_entry.id   AF-A0A7G9SET9-F1
#
_cell.length_a   1.000
_cell.length_b   1.000
_cell.length_c   1.000
_cell.angle_alpha   90.00
_cell.angle_beta   90.00
_cell.angle_gamma   90.00
#
_symmetry.space_group_name_H-M   'P 1'
#
loop_
_entity.id
_entity.type
_entity.pdbx_description
1 polymer ?
#
loop_
_entity_poly.entity_id
_entity_poly.type
_entity_poly.pdbx_seq_one_letter_code
_entity_poly.pdbx_strand_id
1 'polypeptide(L)'
;MFDIKLSHTTAGWYESKLFIEHALAISHDGLHVVIGVLIQLIAASLLRRTVASWLPWAAVLAFALANEVVDLRVERWPSPGMQFGEGAKDIVLTILLPTILLAVTRLRPALFGTRLDSPAERLAASRESAMMDRPYTPSP
;
A
#
# COMPACT_ATOMS: atom_id res chain seq x y z
N MET A 1 42.57 7.68 18.06
CA MET A 1 41.49 8.36 18.81
C MET A 1 40.36 8.71 17.83
N PHE A 2 39.62 7.72 17.35
CA PHE A 2 38.43 7.89 16.51
C PHE A 2 37.53 6.66 16.71
N ASP A 3 36.77 6.61 17.81
CA ASP A 3 35.95 5.43 18.11
C ASP A 3 34.67 5.74 18.91
N ILE A 4 34.03 6.90 18.68
CA ILE A 4 32.81 7.31 19.42
C ILE A 4 31.73 7.91 18.49
N LYS A 5 31.59 7.44 17.24
CA LYS A 5 30.50 7.95 16.36
C LYS A 5 29.65 6.90 15.63
N LEU A 6 29.98 5.61 15.72
CA LEU A 6 29.24 4.55 15.02
C LEU A 6 28.39 3.66 15.95
N SER A 7 28.49 3.81 17.27
CA SER A 7 27.76 2.97 18.24
C SER A 7 26.31 3.40 18.51
N HIS A 8 25.90 4.60 18.10
CA HIS A 8 24.53 5.09 18.36
C HIS A 8 23.51 4.69 17.28
N THR A 9 23.96 4.31 16.08
CA THR A 9 23.08 4.12 14.92
C THR A 9 22.51 2.71 14.83
N THR A 10 23.30 1.69 15.18
CA THR A 10 22.90 0.28 15.12
C THR A 10 21.98 -0.12 16.27
N ALA A 11 22.32 0.30 17.50
CA ALA A 11 21.47 0.09 18.68
C ALA A 11 20.11 0.81 18.55
N GLY A 12 20.11 2.05 18.06
CA GLY A 12 18.87 2.83 17.92
C GLY A 12 17.89 2.28 16.89
N TRP A 13 18.37 1.67 15.80
CA TRP A 13 17.50 1.08 14.78
C TRP A 13 16.74 -0.14 15.29
N TYR A 14 17.47 -1.10 15.87
CA TYR A 14 16.88 -2.31 16.44
C TYR A 14 15.95 -1.98 17.62
N GLU A 15 16.34 -1.06 18.51
CA GLU A 15 15.48 -0.60 19.60
C GLU A 15 14.22 0.12 19.12
N SER A 16 14.30 0.86 18.01
CA SER A 16 13.12 1.50 17.41
C SER A 16 12.13 0.47 16.87
N LYS A 17 12.60 -0.59 16.21
CA LYS A 17 11.74 -1.71 15.77
C LYS A 17 11.03 -2.35 16.97
N LEU A 18 11.80 -2.71 18.00
CA LEU A 18 11.25 -3.30 19.23
C LEU A 18 10.27 -2.38 19.95
N PHE A 19 10.52 -1.07 19.98
CA PHE A 19 9.58 -0.10 20.55
C PHE A 19 8.27 -0.07 19.78
N ILE A 20 8.32 -0.05 18.45
CA ILE A 20 7.12 -0.02 17.60
C ILE A 20 6.32 -1.32 17.75
N GLU A 21 6.99 -2.48 17.74
CA GLU A 21 6.36 -3.78 17.94
C GLU A 21 5.59 -3.85 19.27
N HIS A 22 6.25 -3.47 20.36
CA HIS A 22 5.63 -3.49 21.69
C HIS A 22 4.54 -2.42 21.86
N ALA A 23 4.73 -1.23 21.29
CA ALA A 23 3.76 -0.14 21.41
C ALA A 23 2.47 -0.41 20.62
N LEU A 24 2.57 -1.11 19.49
CA LEU A 24 1.43 -1.42 18.63
C LEU A 24 0.83 -2.81 18.89
N ALA A 25 1.47 -3.64 19.72
CA ALA A 25 1.10 -5.05 19.92
C ALA A 25 0.96 -5.82 18.59
N ILE A 26 1.77 -5.44 17.59
CA ILE A 26 1.83 -6.06 16.28
C ILE A 26 3.10 -6.90 16.24
N SER A 27 3.00 -8.13 15.72
CA SER A 27 4.17 -8.97 15.50
C SER A 27 5.15 -8.31 14.52
N HIS A 28 6.44 -8.63 14.64
CA HIS A 28 7.47 -8.19 13.69
C HIS A 28 7.04 -8.42 12.22
N ASP A 29 6.53 -9.61 11.91
CA ASP A 29 6.01 -9.95 10.57
C ASP A 29 4.83 -9.05 10.16
N GLY A 30 3.93 -8.73 11.11
CA GLY A 30 2.78 -7.87 10.87
C GLY A 30 3.18 -6.43 10.56
N LEU A 31 4.31 -5.97 11.12
CA LEU A 31 4.83 -4.63 10.89
C LEU A 31 5.21 -4.42 9.41
N HIS A 32 5.86 -5.41 8.78
CA HIS A 32 6.20 -5.36 7.36
C HIS A 32 4.97 -5.19 6.47
N VAL A 33 3.92 -5.94 6.76
CA VAL A 33 2.65 -5.87 6.02
C VAL A 33 2.01 -4.47 6.14
N VAL A 34 1.90 -3.94 7.36
CA VAL A 34 1.25 -2.65 7.62
C VAL A 34 2.07 -1.49 7.06
N ILE A 35 3.38 -1.48 7.30
CA ILE A 35 4.30 -0.44 6.80
C ILE A 35 4.29 -0.41 5.27
N GLY A 36 4.32 -1.57 4.61
CA GLY A 36 4.28 -1.64 3.14
C GLY A 36 3.06 -0.94 2.54
N VAL A 37 1.87 -1.18 3.12
CA VAL A 37 0.63 -0.51 2.69
C VAL A 37 0.67 0.99 2.99
N LEU A 38 1.10 1.38 4.20
CA LEU A 38 1.20 2.80 4.58
C LEU A 38 2.12 3.59 3.66
N ILE A 39 3.30 3.05 3.34
CA ILE A 39 4.24 3.67 2.41
C ILE A 39 3.61 3.84 1.03
N GLN A 40 2.88 2.84 0.53
CA GLN A 40 2.22 2.97 -0.78
C GLN A 40 1.18 4.10 -0.79
N LEU A 41 0.37 4.20 0.26
CA LEU A 41 -0.67 5.24 0.36
C LEU A 41 -0.05 6.63 0.49
N ILE A 42 0.99 6.77 1.32
CA ILE A 42 1.74 8.03 1.47
C ILE A 42 2.40 8.41 0.15
N ALA A 43 3.09 7.48 -0.52
CA ALA A 43 3.72 7.73 -1.80
C ALA A 43 2.69 8.12 -2.88
N ALA A 44 1.53 7.45 -2.93
CA ALA A 44 0.43 7.81 -3.82
C ALA A 44 -0.06 9.24 -3.57
N SER A 45 -0.26 9.61 -2.30
CA SER A 45 -0.67 10.95 -1.88
C SER A 45 0.37 12.02 -2.27
N LEU A 46 1.64 11.81 -1.90
CA LEU A 46 2.73 12.76 -2.16
C LEU A 46 3.00 12.95 -3.66
N LEU A 47 2.97 11.87 -4.42
CA LEU A 47 3.17 11.90 -5.88
C LEU A 47 1.89 12.34 -6.63
N ARG A 48 0.78 12.55 -5.91
CA ARG A 48 -0.55 12.87 -6.46
C ARG A 48 -0.95 11.88 -7.55
N ARG A 49 -0.69 10.59 -7.30
CA ARG A 49 -1.02 9.48 -8.19
C ARG A 49 -2.04 8.56 -7.52
N THR A 50 -2.79 7.85 -8.34
CA THR A 50 -3.64 6.76 -7.84
C THR A 50 -2.77 5.60 -7.35
N VAL A 51 -3.30 4.81 -6.42
CA VAL A 51 -2.68 3.55 -5.98
C VAL A 51 -2.53 2.52 -7.11
N ALA A 52 -3.30 2.69 -8.19
CA ALA A 52 -3.14 1.95 -9.43
C ALA A 52 -1.91 2.37 -10.25
N SER A 53 -1.17 3.42 -9.87
CA SER A 53 0.09 3.77 -10.52
C SER A 53 1.22 2.83 -10.10
N TRP A 54 2.18 2.57 -10.99
CA TRP A 54 3.38 1.81 -10.63
C TRP A 54 4.31 2.59 -9.69
N LEU A 55 4.27 3.93 -9.71
CA LEU A 55 5.22 4.76 -8.96
C LEU A 55 5.11 4.56 -7.43
N PRO A 56 3.91 4.62 -6.82
CA PRO A 56 3.75 4.33 -5.38
C PRO A 56 4.19 2.92 -5.01
N TRP A 57 3.92 1.93 -5.86
CA TRP A 57 4.38 0.56 -5.64
C TRP A 57 5.91 0.44 -5.72
N ALA A 58 6.54 1.10 -6.70
CA ALA A 58 7.99 1.12 -6.85
C ALA A 58 8.68 1.78 -5.65
N ALA A 59 8.05 2.80 -5.05
CA ALA A 59 8.53 3.40 -3.82
C ALA A 59 8.57 2.40 -2.64
N VAL A 60 7.54 1.55 -2.51
CA VAL A 60 7.53 0.48 -1.50
C VAL A 60 8.63 -0.53 -1.76
N LEU A 61 8.77 -1.00 -3.01
CA LEU A 61 9.83 -1.95 -3.35
C LEU A 61 11.22 -1.37 -3.05
N ALA A 62 11.46 -0.12 -3.43
CA ALA A 62 12.72 0.55 -3.14
C ALA A 62 12.97 0.67 -1.63
N PHE A 63 11.93 0.99 -0.85
CA PHE A 63 12.03 1.04 0.61
C PHE A 63 12.34 -0.34 1.22
N ALA A 64 11.65 -1.40 0.79
CA ALA A 64 11.87 -2.76 1.27
C ALA A 64 13.30 -3.23 1.00
N LEU A 65 13.83 -2.98 -0.21
CA LEU A 65 15.20 -3.31 -0.55
C LEU A 65 16.22 -2.48 0.24
N ALA A 66 15.96 -1.18 0.44
CA ALA A 66 16.83 -0.34 1.25
C ALA A 66 16.86 -0.79 2.72
N ASN A 67 15.71 -1.18 3.26
CA ASN A 67 15.58 -1.73 4.60
C ASN A 67 16.40 -3.01 4.74
N GLU A 68 16.24 -3.96 3.81
CA GLU A 68 16.98 -5.21 3.82
C GLU A 68 18.51 -4.98 3.72
N VAL A 69 18.96 -4.01 2.91
CA VAL A 69 20.37 -3.65 2.86
C VAL A 69 20.89 -3.13 4.20
N VAL A 70 20.07 -2.41 4.97
CA VAL A 70 20.42 -1.97 6.32
C VAL A 70 20.48 -3.17 7.27
N ASP A 71 19.49 -4.04 7.23
CA ASP A 71 19.42 -5.21 8.10
C ASP A 71 20.59 -6.18 7.82
N LEU A 72 20.95 -6.43 6.56
CA LEU A 72 22.15 -7.21 6.19
C LEU A 72 23.48 -6.61 6.69
N ARG A 73 23.53 -5.30 6.94
CA ARG A 73 24.72 -4.61 7.44
C ARG A 73 24.78 -4.61 8.96
N VAL A 74 23.62 -4.41 9.61
CA VAL A 74 23.48 -4.20 11.06
C VAL A 74 23.30 -5.52 11.79
N GLU A 75 22.47 -6.41 11.26
CA GLU A 75 22.14 -7.70 11.85
C GLU A 75 23.04 -8.78 11.23
N ARG A 76 23.79 -9.49 12.07
CA ARG A 76 24.66 -10.58 11.63
C ARG A 76 24.20 -11.87 12.25
N TRP A 77 23.62 -12.73 11.42
CA TRP A 77 23.10 -14.00 11.86
C TRP A 77 24.17 -15.10 11.77
N PRO A 78 24.07 -16.15 12.59
CA PRO A 78 25.04 -17.26 12.57
C PRO A 78 25.08 -18.04 11.25
N SER A 79 23.99 -18.00 10.49
CA SER A 79 23.86 -18.71 9.20
C SER A 79 23.42 -17.73 8.11
N PRO A 80 24.19 -17.62 7.00
CA PRO A 80 23.78 -16.83 5.84
C PRO A 80 22.44 -17.28 5.26
N GLY A 81 22.15 -18.59 5.29
CA GLY A 81 20.89 -19.13 4.78
C GLY A 81 19.68 -18.66 5.60
N MET A 82 19.81 -18.59 6.93
CA MET A 82 18.75 -18.02 7.78
C MET A 82 18.60 -16.52 7.52
N GLN A 83 19.72 -15.80 7.41
CA GLN A 83 19.71 -14.36 7.17
C GLN A 83 18.99 -14.00 5.87
N PHE A 84 19.36 -14.63 4.76
CA PHE A 84 18.70 -14.39 3.48
C PHE A 84 17.27 -14.92 3.44
N GLY A 85 16.96 -15.97 4.22
CA GLY A 85 15.61 -16.50 4.35
C GLY A 85 14.66 -15.50 5.00
N GLU A 86 15.04 -14.93 6.15
CA GLU A 86 14.23 -13.92 6.82
C GLU A 86 14.16 -12.62 6.01
N GLY A 87 15.27 -12.16 5.43
CA GLY A 87 15.25 -10.98 4.57
C GLY A 87 14.35 -11.12 3.34
N ALA A 88 14.36 -12.29 2.70
CA ALA A 88 13.44 -12.58 1.60
C ALA A 88 11.98 -12.58 2.07
N LYS A 89 11.69 -13.16 3.24
CA LYS A 89 10.36 -13.15 3.84
C LYS A 89 9.89 -11.72 4.14
N ASP A 90 10.74 -10.88 4.70
CA ASP A 90 10.42 -9.48 5.03
C ASP A 90 10.12 -8.65 3.78
N ILE A 91 10.91 -8.82 2.71
CA ILE A 91 10.62 -8.19 1.42
C ILE A 91 9.26 -8.66 0.90
N VAL A 92 9.00 -9.98 0.90
CA VAL A 92 7.73 -10.54 0.42
C VAL A 92 6.55 -9.99 1.22
N LEU A 93 6.61 -10.04 2.55
CA LEU A 93 5.55 -9.51 3.43
C LEU A 93 5.30 -8.03 3.18
N THR A 94 6.37 -7.25 2.99
CA THR A 94 6.29 -5.81 2.73
C THR A 94 5.62 -5.49 1.40
N ILE A 95 5.91 -6.24 0.32
CA ILE A 95 5.40 -5.94 -1.02
C ILE A 95 4.11 -6.69 -1.38
N LEU A 96 3.72 -7.73 -0.64
CA LEU A 96 2.59 -8.60 -0.97
C LEU A 96 1.26 -7.83 -1.06
N LEU A 97 0.84 -7.18 0.02
CA LEU A 97 -0.40 -6.39 0.00
C LEU A 97 -0.33 -5.22 -0.98
N PRO A 98 0.78 -4.46 -1.07
CA PRO A 98 0.92 -3.42 -2.09
C PRO A 98 0.77 -3.91 -3.53
N THR A 99 1.27 -5.13 -3.82
CA THR A 99 1.13 -5.77 -5.12
C THR A 99 -0.33 -6.18 -5.37
N ILE A 100 -1.00 -6.73 -4.37
CA ILE A 100 -2.44 -7.03 -4.44
C ILE A 100 -3.24 -5.75 -4.68
N LEU A 101 -2.98 -4.68 -3.95
CA LEU A 101 -3.66 -3.38 -4.14
C LEU A 101 -3.46 -2.86 -5.56
N LEU A 102 -2.22 -2.86 -6.06
CA LEU A 102 -1.93 -2.44 -7.43
C LEU A 102 -2.67 -3.31 -8.47
N ALA A 103 -2.65 -4.63 -8.29
CA ALA A 103 -3.29 -5.57 -9.20
C ALA A 103 -4.82 -5.42 -9.20
N VAL A 104 -5.45 -5.44 -8.03
CA VAL A 104 -6.92 -5.35 -7.90
C VAL A 104 -7.42 -4.00 -8.38
N THR A 105 -6.75 -2.89 -8.05
CA THR A 105 -7.17 -1.54 -8.49
C THR A 105 -7.07 -1.36 -10.00
N ARG A 106 -6.15 -2.06 -10.67
CA ARG A 106 -6.04 -2.04 -12.14
C ARG A 106 -6.96 -3.01 -12.86
N LEU A 107 -7.04 -4.24 -12.37
CA LEU A 107 -7.76 -5.32 -13.05
C LEU A 107 -9.26 -5.30 -12.72
N ARG A 108 -9.63 -4.72 -11.58
CA ARG A 108 -11.00 -4.68 -11.06
C ARG A 108 -11.31 -3.31 -10.44
N PRO A 109 -11.18 -2.19 -11.20
CA PRO A 109 -11.47 -0.85 -10.69
C PRO A 109 -12.91 -0.71 -10.15
N ALA A 110 -13.85 -1.52 -10.66
CA ALA A 110 -15.23 -1.57 -10.19
C ALA A 110 -15.36 -1.94 -8.69
N LEU A 111 -14.41 -2.67 -8.10
CA LEU A 111 -14.39 -2.98 -6.67
C LEU A 111 -14.12 -1.76 -5.78
N PHE A 112 -13.47 -0.74 -6.33
CA PHE A 112 -13.14 0.50 -5.63
C PHE A 112 -14.05 1.67 -6.01
N GLY A 113 -14.94 1.44 -6.98
CA GLY A 113 -16.07 2.30 -7.30
C GLY A 113 -15.72 3.60 -8.03
N THR A 114 -16.29 3.73 -9.22
CA THR A 114 -17.15 4.88 -9.53
C THR A 114 -18.47 4.32 -10.02
N ARG A 115 -19.41 4.07 -9.12
CA ARG A 115 -20.81 3.90 -9.51
C ARG A 115 -21.34 5.29 -9.86
N LEU A 116 -21.07 5.75 -11.09
CA LEU A 116 -21.86 6.82 -11.69
C LEU A 116 -23.23 6.23 -12.04
N ASP A 117 -24.04 6.03 -11.01
CA ASP A 117 -25.45 6.31 -11.16
C ASP A 117 -25.60 7.71 -10.57
N SER A 118 -25.16 8.75 -11.28
CA SER A 118 -25.40 10.10 -10.75
C SER A 118 -26.91 10.24 -10.49
N PRO A 119 -27.36 10.85 -9.39
CA PRO A 119 -28.79 11.08 -9.16
C PRO A 119 -29.44 11.77 -10.36
N ALA A 120 -28.67 12.58 -11.10
CA ALA A 120 -29.04 13.20 -12.36
C ALA A 120 -29.33 12.20 -13.49
N GLU A 121 -28.48 11.19 -13.70
CA GLU A 121 -28.72 10.12 -14.69
C GLU A 121 -29.91 9.23 -14.32
N ARG A 122 -30.08 8.93 -13.01
CA ARG A 122 -31.29 8.21 -12.54
C ARG A 122 -32.55 9.04 -12.78
N LEU A 123 -32.50 10.35 -12.55
CA LEU A 123 -33.63 11.27 -12.78
C LEU A 123 -33.92 11.47 -14.27
N ALA A 124 -32.89 11.52 -15.12
CA ALA A 124 -33.05 11.62 -16.56
C ALA A 124 -33.72 10.37 -17.13
N ALA A 125 -33.23 9.18 -16.74
CA ALA A 125 -33.82 7.90 -17.16
C ALA A 125 -35.28 7.73 -16.66
N SER A 126 -35.57 8.11 -15.41
CA SER A 126 -36.95 8.09 -14.88
C SER A 126 -37.87 9.09 -15.57
N ARG A 127 -37.38 10.28 -15.96
CA ARG A 127 -38.16 11.29 -16.69
C ARG A 127 -38.47 10.88 -18.12
N GLU A 128 -37.51 10.28 -18.81
CA GLU A 128 -37.67 9.79 -20.17
C GLU A 128 -38.68 8.64 -20.23
N SER A 129 -38.58 7.69 -19.29
CA SER A 129 -39.55 6.61 -19.14
C SER A 129 -40.96 7.12 -18.84
N ALA A 130 -41.11 8.15 -17.99
CA ALA A 130 -42.40 8.77 -17.69
C ALA A 130 -42.96 9.61 -18.85
N MET A 131 -42.13 10.02 -19.81
CA MET A 131 -42.53 10.78 -20.99
C MET A 131 -43.00 9.86 -22.13
N MET A 132 -42.38 8.69 -22.29
CA MET A 132 -42.78 7.66 -23.26
C MET A 132 -44.11 6.98 -22.92
N ASP A 133 -44.49 6.94 -21.64
CA ASP A 133 -45.78 6.40 -21.19
C ASP A 133 -46.96 7.39 -21.33
N ARG A 134 -46.74 8.59 -21.90
CA ARG A 134 -47.85 9.52 -22.14
C ARG A 134 -48.68 9.12 -23.36
N PRO A 135 -50.00 8.95 -23.22
CA PRO A 135 -50.88 8.71 -24.34
C PRO A 135 -50.81 9.87 -25.35
N TYR A 136 -50.59 9.55 -26.63
CA TYR A 136 -50.60 10.53 -27.70
C TYR A 136 -52.00 11.13 -27.84
N THR A 137 -52.15 12.42 -27.53
CA THR A 137 -53.36 13.18 -27.82
C THR A 137 -53.16 13.93 -29.14
N PRO A 138 -53.83 13.54 -30.24
CA PRO A 138 -53.75 14.30 -31.48
C PRO A 138 -54.39 15.68 -31.28
N SER A 139 -53.71 16.71 -31.77
CA SER A 139 -54.23 18.08 -31.81
C SER A 139 -55.43 18.16 -32.78
N PRO A 140 -56.43 19.00 -32.50
CA PRO A 140 -57.68 19.10 -33.25
C PRO A 140 -57.53 19.63 -34.68
#